data_AF-A0A966V2S7-F1
#
_entry.id   AF-A0A966V2S7-F1
#
_cell.length_a   1.000
_cell.length_b   1.000
_cell.length_c   1.000
_cell.angle_alpha   90.00
_cell.angle_beta   90.00
_cell.angle_gamma   90.00
#
_symmetry.space_group_name_H-M   'P 1'
#
loop_
_entity.id
_entity.type
_entity.pdbx_description
1 polymer ?
#
loop_
_entity_poly.entity_id
_entity_poly.type
_entity_poly.pdbx_seq_one_letter_code
_entity_poly.pdbx_strand_id
1 'polypeptide(L)' 'MSQDSGRSGDIRFRKPQRITITVSWRLYQRLLSCSDQEGRSLSNLACHWLELQSNSISQR' A
#
# COMPACT_ATOMS: atom_id res chain seq x y z
N MET A 1 -8.78 -26.81 36.67
CA MET A 1 -7.52 -26.07 36.52
C MET A 1 -7.43 -25.64 35.08
N SER A 2 -7.84 -24.40 34.85
CA SER A 2 -7.76 -23.61 33.62
C SER A 2 -6.27 -23.23 33.39
N GLN A 3 -5.71 -22.93 32.22
CA GLN A 3 -6.20 -22.45 30.93
C GLN A 3 -5.17 -22.88 29.87
N ASP A 4 -5.61 -23.47 28.77
CA ASP A 4 -4.92 -23.30 27.48
C ASP A 4 -5.64 -22.18 26.75
N SER A 5 -4.94 -21.08 26.50
CA SER A 5 -5.34 -20.12 25.47
C SER A 5 -4.14 -19.24 25.14
N GLY A 6 -3.17 -19.84 24.44
CA GLY A 6 -2.17 -19.10 23.68
C GLY A 6 -2.85 -18.25 22.60
N ARG A 7 -3.32 -17.04 22.95
CA ARG A 7 -3.53 -15.97 21.97
C ARG A 7 -2.18 -15.31 21.67
N SER A 8 -1.26 -16.08 21.12
CA SER A 8 -0.25 -15.53 20.24
C SER A 8 -1.01 -15.13 18.98
N GLY A 9 -1.49 -13.89 18.96
CA GLY A 9 -1.95 -13.24 17.75
C GLY A 9 -0.77 -13.25 16.80
N ASP A 10 -0.73 -14.29 15.98
CA ASP A 10 0.22 -14.51 14.92
C ASP A 10 0.41 -13.15 14.22
N ILE A 11 1.61 -12.58 14.32
CA ILE A 11 2.02 -11.42 13.52
C ILE A 11 2.14 -11.97 12.10
N ARG A 12 0.99 -12.39 11.55
CA ARG A 12 0.85 -13.08 10.28
C ARG A 12 1.54 -12.16 9.31
N PHE A 13 2.70 -12.59 8.85
CA PHE A 13 3.52 -11.93 7.85
C PHE A 13 2.58 -11.18 6.91
N ARG A 14 2.53 -9.85 7.04
CA ARG A 14 1.63 -9.02 6.23
C ARG A 14 2.17 -9.07 4.82
N LYS A 15 1.74 -10.08 4.07
CA LYS A 15 2.13 -10.26 2.68
C LYS A 15 1.51 -9.12 1.87
N PRO A 16 2.25 -8.54 0.90
CA PRO A 16 1.68 -7.58 -0.03
C PRO A 16 0.37 -8.13 -0.63
N GLN A 17 -0.70 -7.34 -0.54
CA GLN A 17 -1.99 -7.68 -1.12
C GLN A 17 -2.11 -7.01 -2.48
N ARG A 18 -2.45 -7.78 -3.52
CA ARG A 18 -2.72 -7.22 -4.84
C ARG A 18 -4.11 -6.60 -4.84
N ILE A 19 -4.17 -5.30 -5.08
CA ILE A 19 -5.42 -4.57 -5.27
C ILE A 19 -5.54 -4.10 -6.72
N THR A 20 -6.77 -3.98 -7.19
CA THR A 20 -7.10 -3.35 -8.48
C THR A 20 -7.97 -2.14 -8.18
N ILE A 21 -7.59 -0.99 -8.73
CA ILE A 21 -8.32 0.27 -8.55
C ILE A 21 -8.65 0.85 -9.92
N THR A 22 -9.78 1.53 -10.01
CA THR A 22 -10.13 2.34 -11.17
C THR A 22 -9.77 3.79 -10.86
N VAL A 23 -9.01 4.42 -11.75
CA VAL A 23 -8.60 5.83 -11.65
C VAL A 23 -8.97 6.57 -12.93
N SER A 24 -9.01 7.90 -12.87
CA SER A 24 -9.21 8.70 -14.07
C SER A 24 -8.04 8.51 -15.05
N TRP A 25 -8.33 8.58 -16.36
CA TRP A 25 -7.32 8.47 -17.41
C TRP A 25 -6.15 9.45 -17.21
N ARG A 26 -6.46 10.70 -16.84
CA ARG A 26 -5.46 11.74 -16.58
C ARG A 26 -4.53 11.36 -15.43
N LEU A 27 -5.04 10.76 -14.36
CA LEU A 27 -4.21 10.30 -13.24
C LEU A 27 -3.32 9.12 -13.66
N TYR A 28 -3.87 8.17 -14.41
CA TYR A 28 -3.10 7.05 -14.95
C TYR A 28 -1.93 7.52 -15.81
N GLN A 29 -2.16 8.44 -16.75
CA GLN A 29 -1.11 9.00 -17.60
C GLN A 29 0.00 9.69 -16.80
N ARG A 30 -0.38 10.49 -15.78
CA ARG A 30 0.60 11.14 -14.90
C ARG A 30 1.43 10.12 -14.12
N LEU A 31 0.79 9.08 -13.57
CA LEU A 31 1.49 8.01 -12.86
C LEU A 31 2.48 7.29 -13.79
N LEU A 32 2.07 6.97 -15.02
CA LEU A 32 2.93 6.32 -15.99
C LEU A 32 4.15 7.18 -16.32
N SER A 33 3.95 8.45 -16.67
CA SER A 33 5.05 9.36 -17.00
C SER A 33 6.03 9.55 -15.83
N CYS A 34 5.54 9.70 -14.60
CA CYS A 34 6.40 9.80 -13.42
C CYS A 34 7.14 8.48 -13.15
N SER A 35 6.49 7.33 -13.36
CA SER A 35 7.09 6.00 -13.20
C SER A 35 8.28 5.83 -14.14
N ASP A 36 8.11 6.22 -15.41
CA ASP A 36 9.14 6.15 -16.44
C ASP A 36 10.30 7.10 -16.15
N GLN A 37 10.00 8.34 -15.73
CA GLN A 37 11.01 9.33 -15.37
C GLN A 37 11.89 8.90 -14.20
N GLU A 38 11.30 8.25 -13.20
CA GLU A 38 12.02 7.78 -12.00
C GLU A 38 12.62 6.38 -12.15
N GLY A 39 12.35 5.69 -13.26
CA GLY A 39 12.86 4.34 -13.50
C GLY A 39 12.34 3.29 -12.52
N ARG A 40 11.15 3.52 -11.93
CA ARG A 40 10.50 2.58 -10.99
C ARG A 40 9.22 2.01 -11.59
N SER A 41 8.72 0.91 -11.03
CA SER A 41 7.44 0.35 -11.46
C SER A 41 6.26 1.21 -10.99
N LEU A 42 5.16 1.16 -11.75
CA LEU A 42 3.97 1.95 -11.45
C LEU A 42 3.37 1.59 -10.09
N SER A 43 3.42 0.31 -9.69
CA SER A 43 2.98 -0.13 -8.37
C SER A 43 3.86 0.40 -7.25
N ASN A 44 5.18 0.48 -7.46
CA ASN A 44 6.11 1.04 -6.47
C ASN A 44 5.86 2.54 -6.27
N LEU A 45 5.75 3.29 -7.36
CA LEU A 45 5.40 4.72 -7.34
C LEU A 45 4.06 4.96 -6.63
N ALA A 46 3.03 4.19 -7.01
CA ALA A 46 1.70 4.31 -6.42
C ALA A 46 1.70 4.01 -4.91
N CYS A 47 2.37 2.93 -4.48
CA CYS A 47 2.51 2.60 -3.06
C CYS A 47 3.19 3.74 -2.29
N HIS A 48 4.31 4.25 -2.81
CA HIS A 48 5.04 5.34 -2.16
C HIS A 48 4.16 6.59 -1.94
N TRP A 49 3.40 7.01 -2.95
CA TRP A 49 2.50 8.16 -2.81
C TRP A 49 1.33 7.88 -1.85
N LEU A 50 0.77 6.66 -1.88
CA LEU A 50 -0.28 6.27 -0.95
C LEU A 50 0.22 6.26 0.51
N GLU A 51 1.44 5.78 0.76
CA GLU A 51 2.07 5.80 2.08
C GLU A 51 2.27 7.22 2.61
N LEU A 52 2.75 8.15 1.76
CA LEU A 52 2.90 9.56 2.11
C LEU A 52 1.56 10.17 2.53
N GLN A 53 0.47 9.84 1.83
CA GLN A 53 -0.87 10.35 2.15
C GLN A 53 -1.52 9.63 3.34
N SER A 54 -1.34 8.32 3.51
CA SER A 54 -1.90 7.60 4.66
C SER A 54 -1.30 8.08 5.98
N ASN A 55 -0.01 8.41 5.96
CA ASN A 55 0.69 8.96 7.13
C ASN A 55 0.16 10.33 7.53
N SER A 56 -0.29 11.16 6.56
CA SER A 56 -0.91 12.46 6.85
C SER A 56 -2.34 12.33 7.40
N ILE A 57 -3.09 11.32 6.94
CA ILE A 57 -4.46 11.04 7.41
C ILE A 57 -4.45 10.52 8.86
N SER A 58 -3.44 9.74 9.24
CA SER A 58 -3.36 9.11 10.56
C SER A 58 -3.01 10.08 11.70
N GLN A 59 -2.66 11.33 11.39
CA GLN A 59 -2.33 12.39 12.35
C GLN A 59 -3.51 13.33 12.66
N ARG A 60 -4.74 12.92 12.32
CA ARG A 60 -5.98 13.63 12.65
C ARG A 60 -6.81 12.81 13.62
#